data_AF-A0A3B8ST98-F1
#
_entry.id   AF-A0A3B8ST98-F1
#
_cell.length_a   1.000
_cell.length_b   1.000
_cell.length_c   1.000
_cell.angle_alpha   90.00
_cell.angle_beta   90.00
_cell.angle_gamma   90.00
#
_symmetry.space_group_name_H-M   'P 1'
#
loop_
_entity.id
_entity.type
_entity.pdbx_description
1 polymer ?
#
loop_
_entity_poly.entity_id
_entity_poly.type
_entity_poly.pdbx_seq_one_letter_code
_entity_poly.pdbx_strand_id
1 'polypeptide(L)' 'MAVMTIMKKVKEIHPEEIALVKVGNFYQVFGKDSFIISYLFGYKMQELKENVYKCGFPRK' A
#
# COMPACT_ATOMS: atom_id res chain seq x y z
N MET A 1 1.89 10.11 7.85
CA MET A 1 1.30 9.37 8.99
C MET A 1 -0.22 9.21 8.85
N ALA A 2 -1.00 10.25 8.54
CA ALA A 2 -2.46 10.16 8.40
C ALA A 2 -2.95 9.05 7.44
N VAL A 3 -2.36 8.94 6.25
CA VAL A 3 -2.74 7.91 5.25
C VAL A 3 -2.56 6.49 5.78
N MET A 4 -1.49 6.22 6.54
CA MET A 4 -1.26 4.89 7.13
C MET A 4 -2.30 4.56 8.21
N THR A 5 -2.71 5.55 9.01
CA THR A 5 -3.76 5.36 10.02
C THR A 5 -5.09 5.01 9.35
N ILE A 6 -5.42 5.66 8.23
CA ILE A 6 -6.62 5.34 7.45
C ILE A 6 -6.52 3.92 6.90
N MET A 7 -5.39 3.55 6.29
CA MET A 7 -5.23 2.20 5.73
C MET A 7 -5.25 1.11 6.80
N LYS A 8 -4.73 1.38 8.00
CA LYS A 8 -4.84 0.45 9.11
C LYS A 8 -6.31 0.22 9.47
N LYS A 9 -7.12 1.28 9.61
CA LYS A 9 -8.56 1.17 9.86
C LYS A 9 -9.29 0.44 8.74
N VAL A 10 -8.96 0.71 7.48
CA VAL A 10 -9.55 0.02 6.33
C VAL A 10 -9.25 -1.49 6.41
N LYS A 11 -8.02 -1.88 6.72
CA LYS A 11 -7.64 -3.30 6.88
C LYS A 11 -8.24 -3.96 8.12
N GLU A 12 -8.59 -3.20 9.16
CA GLU A 12 -9.35 -3.72 10.30
C GLU A 12 -10.79 -4.10 9.90
N ILE A 13 -11.40 -3.35 8.98
CA ILE A 13 -12.75 -3.62 8.46
C ILE A 13 -12.71 -4.66 7.34
N HIS A 14 -11.67 -4.62 6.49
CA HIS A 14 -11.48 -5.46 5.31
C HIS A 14 -10.13 -6.22 5.38
N PRO A 15 -10.01 -7.25 6.22
CA PRO A 15 -8.74 -7.93 6.45
C PRO A 15 -8.24 -8.74 5.24
N GLU A 16 -9.14 -9.31 4.45
CA GLU A 16 -8.82 -10.24 3.36
C GLU A 16 -8.60 -9.55 2.00
N GLU A 17 -9.00 -8.29 1.86
CA GLU A 17 -8.89 -7.55 0.61
C GLU A 17 -7.60 -6.72 0.56
N ILE A 18 -7.09 -6.48 -0.65
CA ILE A 18 -5.94 -5.59 -0.85
C ILE A 18 -6.41 -4.14 -0.81
N ALA A 19 -5.90 -3.37 0.14
CA ALA A 19 -6.28 -1.97 0.30
C ALA A 19 -5.36 -1.05 -0.51
N LEU A 20 -5.94 -0.30 -1.45
CA LEU A 20 -5.26 0.68 -2.29
C LEU A 20 -5.74 2.09 -1.92
N VAL A 21 -4.83 3.04 -1.72
CA VAL A 21 -5.19 4.45 -1.50
C VAL A 21 -4.63 5.34 -2.58
N LYS A 22 -5.50 6.16 -3.17
CA LYS A 22 -5.10 7.15 -4.17
C LYS A 22 -4.46 8.35 -3.47
N VAL A 23 -3.20 8.62 -3.80
CA VAL A 23 -2.44 9.79 -3.34
C VAL A 23 -1.90 10.52 -4.57
N GLY A 24 -2.54 11.64 -4.91
CA GLY A 24 -2.26 12.37 -6.15
C GLY A 24 -2.55 11.50 -7.39
N ASN A 25 -1.54 11.33 -8.25
CA ASN A 25 -1.62 10.53 -9.48
C ASN A 25 -1.19 9.06 -9.29
N PHE A 26 -0.99 8.61 -8.06
CA PHE A 26 -0.54 7.25 -7.76
C PHE A 26 -1.52 6.55 -6.84
N TYR A 27 -1.61 5.22 -6.99
CA TYR A 27 -2.14 4.35 -5.95
C TYR A 27 -0.98 3.87 -5.10
N GLN A 28 -1.15 3.95 -3.79
CA GLN A 28 -0.19 3.51 -2.80
C GLN A 28 -0.76 2.37 -1.97
N VAL A 29 0.14 1.45 -1.61
CA VAL A 29 -0.16 0.21 -0.89
C VAL A 29 0.89 0.07 0.20
N PHE A 30 0.50 -0.43 1.37
CA PHE A 30 1.36 -0.47 2.56
C PHE A 30 1.42 -1.87 3.16
N GLY A 31 2.53 -2.18 3.84
CA GLY A 31 2.69 -3.42 4.60
C GLY A 31 2.64 -4.67 3.71
N LYS A 32 1.94 -5.73 4.16
CA LYS A 32 1.83 -7.01 3.45
C LYS A 32 1.28 -6.87 2.04
N ASP A 33 0.25 -6.05 1.87
CA ASP A 33 -0.40 -5.79 0.60
C ASP A 33 0.60 -5.21 -0.43
N SER A 34 1.59 -4.45 0.02
CA SER A 34 2.63 -3.90 -0.86
C SER A 34 3.56 -4.96 -1.43
N PHE A 35 3.81 -6.06 -0.71
CA PHE A 35 4.57 -7.20 -1.22
C PHE A 35 3.79 -7.96 -2.28
N ILE A 36 2.49 -8.17 -2.06
CA ILE A 36 1.62 -8.86 -3.02
C ILE A 36 1.58 -8.08 -4.34
N ILE A 37 1.36 -6.77 -4.28
CA ILE A 37 1.32 -5.92 -5.48
C ILE A 37 2.69 -5.87 -6.18
N SER A 38 3.77 -5.74 -5.42
CA SER A 38 5.13 -5.81 -5.97
C SER A 38 5.38 -7.13 -6.70
N TYR A 39 5.00 -8.26 -6.10
CA TYR A 39 5.17 -9.58 -6.68
C TYR A 39 4.33 -9.79 -7.95
N LEU A 40 3.06 -9.39 -7.93
CA LEU A 40 2.14 -9.59 -9.06
C LEU A 40 2.46 -8.68 -10.25
N PHE A 41 2.87 -7.43 -9.99
CA PHE A 41 3.01 -6.40 -11.03
C PHE A 41 4.46 -5.95 -11.28
N GLY A 42 5.43 -6.46 -10.53
CA GLY A 42 6.85 -6.12 -10.68
C GLY A 42 7.20 -4.69 -10.24
N TYR A 43 6.36 -4.03 -9.43
CA TYR A 43 6.62 -2.67 -8.98
C TYR A 43 7.64 -2.60 -7.84
N LYS A 44 8.54 -1.62 -7.92
CA LYS A 44 9.57 -1.41 -6.90
C LYS A 44 8.94 -1.08 -5.54
N MET A 45 9.39 -1.77 -4.50
CA MET A 45 9.04 -1.46 -3.11
C MET A 45 9.97 -0.40 -2.53
N GLN A 46 9.43 0.42 -1.63
CA GLN A 46 10.18 1.42 -0.88
C GLN A 46 9.93 1.21 0.61
N GLU A 47 11.00 1.15 1.40
CA GLU A 47 10.91 1.18 2.85
C GLU A 47 10.56 2.60 3.33
N LEU A 48 9.58 2.71 4.22
CA LEU A 48 9.11 3.98 4.76
C LEU A 48 9.75 4.29 6.12
N LYS A 49 9.71 3.32 7.04
CA LYS A 49 10.32 3.33 8.38
C LYS A 49 10.38 1.90 8.89
N GLU A 50 11.49 1.52 9.54
CA GLU A 50 11.73 0.24 10.25
C GLU A 50 10.71 -0.87 9.95
N ASN A 51 10.94 -1.63 8.87
CA ASN A 51 10.13 -2.76 8.41
C ASN A 51 8.72 -2.45 7.85
N VAL A 52 8.35 -1.18 7.70
CA VAL A 52 7.14 -0.78 6.96
C VAL A 52 7.49 -0.47 5.52
N TYR A 53 6.99 -1.32 4.62
CA TYR A 53 7.17 -1.15 3.18
C TYR A 53 5.94 -0.52 2.55
N LYS A 54 6.17 0.23 1.46
CA LYS A 54 5.12 0.67 0.54
C LYS A 54 5.46 0.28 -0.90
N CYS A 55 4.43 0.14 -1.69
CA CYS A 55 4.50 -0.01 -3.14
C CYS A 55 3.56 1.02 -3.76
N GLY A 56 3.91 1.56 -4.92
CA GLY A 56 3.07 2.55 -5.58
C GLY A 56 3.13 2.41 -7.10
N PHE A 57 1.99 2.62 -7.74
CA PHE A 57 1.86 2.54 -9.19
C PHE A 57 1.02 3.70 -9.72
N PRO A 58 1.33 4.19 -10.94
CA PRO A 58 0.63 5.33 -11.51
C PRO A 58 -0.83 4.97 -11.79
N ARG A 59 -1.72 5.94 -11.56
CA ARG A 59 -3.07 5.91 -12.11
C ARG A 59 -2.94 6.20 -13.61
N LYS A 60 -3.29 5.21 -14.44
CA LYS A 60 -3.43 5.41 -15.89
C LYS A 60 -4.28 6.63 -16.21
#